data_AF-A0A7X3R1Z0-F1
#
_entry.id   AF-A0A7X3R1Z0-F1
#
_cell.length_a   1.000
_cell.length_b   1.000
_cell.length_c   1.000
_cell.angle_alpha   90.00
_cell.angle_beta   90.00
_cell.angle_gamma   90.00
#
_symmetry.space_group_name_H-M   'P 1'
#
loop_
_entity.id
_entity.type
_entity.pdbx_description
1 polymer ?
#
loop_
_entity_poly.entity_id
_entity_poly.type
_entity_poly.pdbx_seq_one_letter_code
_entity_poly.pdbx_strand_id
1 'polypeptide(L)' 'MGASHHDRGETLTSLQAPDFTLPDLDGNLHSLSDQRGKKVLLVAYASW' A
#
# COMPACT_ATOMS: atom_id res chain seq x y z
N MET A 1 -13.39 -0.07 9.34
CA MET A 1 -12.68 -0.51 10.55
C MET A 1 -11.24 -0.03 10.41
N GLY A 2 -10.80 0.96 11.19
CA GLY A 2 -9.46 1.54 11.10
C GLY A 2 -8.49 0.73 11.94
N ALA A 3 -7.32 0.38 11.39
CA ALA A 3 -6.28 -0.33 12.12
C ALA A 3 -5.87 0.46 13.37
N SER A 4 -5.90 -0.19 14.52
CA SER A 4 -5.50 0.38 15.81
C SER A 4 -4.05 0.87 15.74
N HIS A 5 -3.73 1.97 16.41
CA HIS A 5 -2.39 2.59 16.37
C HIS A 5 -1.23 1.63 16.72
N HIS A 6 -1.50 0.58 17.49
CA HIS A 6 -0.53 -0.48 17.83
C HIS A 6 -0.20 -1.38 16.62
N ASP A 7 -1.20 -1.72 15.82
CA ASP A 7 -1.11 -2.57 14.62
C ASP A 7 -0.23 -1.93 13.53
N ARG A 8 -0.26 -0.59 13.44
CA ARG A 8 0.61 0.17 12.53
C ARG A 8 2.09 0.10 12.93
N GLY A 9 2.42 -0.04 14.22
CA GLY A 9 3.81 -0.15 14.68
C GLY A 9 4.44 -1.50 14.33
N GLU A 10 3.66 -2.57 14.45
CA GLU A 10 4.10 -3.95 14.14
C GLU A 10 4.35 -4.12 12.63
N THR A 11 3.48 -3.58 11.78
CA THR A 11 3.63 -3.64 10.31
C THR A 11 4.87 -2.89 9.79
N LEU A 12 5.26 -1.79 10.44
CA LEU A 12 6.51 -1.09 10.13
C LEU A 12 7.75 -1.91 10.52
N THR A 13 7.66 -2.69 11.61
CA THR A 13 8.75 -3.55 12.11
C THR A 13 8.95 -4.79 11.24
N SER A 14 7.85 -5.35 10.71
CA SER A 14 7.90 -6.54 9.85
C SER A 14 8.47 -6.28 8.45
N LEU A 15 8.70 -5.02 8.06
CA LEU A 15 9.11 -4.58 6.70
C LEU A 15 8.17 -5.04 5.57
N GLN A 16 7.05 -5.68 5.90
CA GLN A 16 6.05 -6.14 4.95
C GLN A 16 5.05 -5.01 4.72
N ALA A 17 5.12 -4.40 3.54
CA ALA A 17 4.13 -3.41 3.15
C ALA A 17 2.71 -4.04 3.19
N PRO A 18 1.72 -3.34 3.77
CA PRO A 18 0.34 -3.83 3.81
C PRO A 18 -0.22 -3.93 2.39
N ASP A 19 -1.05 -4.94 2.15
CA ASP A 19 -1.73 -5.08 0.86
C ASP A 19 -2.89 -4.08 0.76
N PHE A 20 -3.01 -3.43 -0.39
CA PHE A 20 -4.11 -2.54 -0.72
C PHE A 20 -4.39 -2.59 -2.22
N THR A 21 -5.62 -2.27 -2.60
CA THR A 21 -6.07 -2.22 -3.98
C THR A 21 -6.58 -0.82 -4.29
N LEU A 22 -6.08 -0.21 -5.37
CA LEU A 22 -6.50 1.11 -5.82
C LEU A 22 -6.82 1.08 -7.32
N PRO A 23 -7.80 1.87 -7.79
CA PRO A 23 -8.01 2.09 -9.21
C PRO A 23 -6.86 2.92 -9.79
N ASP A 24 -6.45 2.62 -11.02
CA ASP A 24 -5.64 3.52 -11.83
C ASP A 24 -6.51 4.60 -12.51
N LEU A 25 -5.90 5.43 -13.37
CA LEU A 25 -6.56 6.52 -14.06
C LEU A 25 -7.67 6.07 -15.02
N ASP A 26 -7.56 4.87 -15.57
CA ASP A 26 -8.57 4.20 -16.40
C ASP A 26 -9.64 3.46 -15.56
N GLY A 27 -9.46 3.43 -14.23
CA GLY A 27 -10.38 2.78 -13.30
C GLY A 27 -10.11 1.29 -13.07
N ASN A 28 -9.07 0.71 -13.69
CA ASN A 28 -8.73 -0.69 -13.42
C ASN A 28 -8.10 -0.82 -12.03
N LEU A 29 -8.48 -1.87 -11.31
CA LEU A 29 -7.99 -2.12 -9.98
C LEU A 29 -6.59 -2.75 -10.02
N HIS A 30 -5.66 -2.19 -9.26
CA HIS A 30 -4.31 -2.73 -9.07
C HIS A 30 -4.07 -2.99 -7.59
N SER A 31 -3.57 -4.17 -7.25
CA SER A 31 -3.18 -4.51 -5.89
C SER A 31 -1.67 -4.43 -5.69
N LEU A 32 -1.23 -4.05 -4.49
CA LEU A 32 0.21 -4.02 -4.18
C LEU A 32 0.85 -5.42 -4.29
N SER A 33 0.10 -6.46 -3.95
CA SER A 33 0.47 -7.88 -4.08
C SER A 33 0.83 -8.27 -5.53
N ASP A 34 0.18 -7.72 -6.55
CA ASP A 34 0.48 -7.99 -7.97
C ASP A 34 1.88 -7.52 -8.40
N GLN A 35 2.49 -6.66 -7.58
CA GLN A 35 3.79 -6.03 -7.84
C GLN A 35 4.92 -6.62 -7.00
N ARG A 36 4.67 -7.68 -6.23
CA ARG A 36 5.72 -8.38 -5.47
C ARG A 36 6.77 -8.98 -6.42
N GLY A 37 8.02 -8.96 -5.98
CA GLY A 37 9.16 -9.45 -6.77
C GLY A 37 9.64 -8.50 -7.88
N LYS A 38 8.95 -7.39 -8.12
CA LYS A 38 9.37 -6.34 -9.07
C LYS A 38 9.93 -5.13 -8.32
N LYS A 39 10.88 -4.42 -8.92
CA LYS A 39 11.32 -3.10 -8.41
C LYS A 39 10.23 -2.09 -8.74
N VAL A 40 9.49 -1.64 -7.73
CA VAL A 40 8.37 -0.69 -7.88
C VAL A 40 8.57 0.50 -6.95
N LEU A 41 8.32 1.70 -7.46
CA LEU A 41 8.29 2.93 -6.69
C LEU A 41 6.83 3.28 -6.39
N LEU A 42 6.46 3.27 -5.11
CA LEU A 42 5.15 3.74 -4.65
C LEU A 42 5.29 5.21 -4.22
N VAL A 43 4.58 6.11 -4.89
CA VAL A 43 4.54 7.54 -4.55
C VAL A 43 3.15 7.89 -4.02
N ALA A 44 3.05 8.18 -2.73
CA ALA A 44 1.85 8.75 -2.12
C ALA A 44 2.04 10.27 -2.01
N TYR A 45 1.25 11.03 -2.77
CA TYR A 45 1.30 12.49 -2.81
C TYR A 45 -0.08 13.10 -2.68
N ALA A 46 -0.13 14.28 -2.07
CA ALA A 46 -1.28 15.17 -2.04
C ALA A 46 -0.77 16.61 -2.21
N SER A 47 -1.49 17.43 -2.98
CA SER A 47 -1.11 18.82 -3.28
C SER A 47 -1.67 19.85 -2.29
N TRP A 48 -2.08 19.40 -1.11
CA TRP A 48 -2.82 20.19 -0.13
C TRP A 48 -2.16 20.17 1.25
#